data_AF-Q6CSY0-F1
#
_entry.id   AF-Q6CSY0-F1
#
_cell.length_a   1.000
_cell.length_b   1.000
_cell.length_c   1.000
_cell.angle_alpha   90.00
_cell.angle_beta   90.00
_cell.angle_gamma   90.00
#
_symmetry.space_group_name_H-M   'P 1'
#
loop_
_entity.id
_entity.type
_entity.pdbx_description
1 polymer ?
#
loop_
_entity_poly.entity_id
_entity_poly.type
_entity_poly.pdbx_seq_one_letter_code
_entity_poly.pdbx_strand_id
1 'polypeptide(L)'
;MDDLESEFGPIRKSVHKVNADEIIDDVKLDGKIKKIKLQRPVKRSSIGASNDSELDTAVVTKKTRTEDTAAQPIPLFGINKTPETKTFKRMKHYLTRKLNGTLGFKETKIPDFLENTSTQVDKLLRQCIIQKESHSAILIGPRSNYKDMIIKHHLEALRSTHNEQFIVINLNGSLHSENSAINSIAEQLEFELANRNVNSSKKVKAEELGLSEGTLTEVFDNILRLLDSFTVTPLKGVHSQKEKSEHVTLVFIFDEIDKFAGPVRQTLLYNLFDLVETSRIPVCVLGLTTKLAIMQFLENRVKSRFSQRIIYMPSISDYDQFKHVFKELLEVDDSTIPDQLRWNQFLDETLKNDDSEISRILRQNYENFKDIQLLQNAIFPTVALSKTYSELVESIKTCSKIKKYLANQLLDSISAKILSLSDLELAILISACRVALKNDEHINLTLVHEEFSKLGKIHKTTFADRFKMWTKHDMKNVWENLANQELITERGAISVRFTEDSAIQSANYNSSTMKAPFDLRTYQVCVTLQEMRLTIPKSSFFYSWTQL
;
A
#
# COMPACT_ATOMS: atom_id res chain seq x y z
N MET A 1 -41.47 -6.16 31.48
CA MET A 1 -40.86 -5.23 30.53
C MET A 1 -40.58 -3.88 31.21
N ASP A 2 -40.39 -3.87 32.53
CA ASP A 2 -40.28 -2.62 33.31
C ASP A 2 -38.89 -2.39 33.92
N ASP A 3 -37.92 -3.30 33.69
CA ASP A 3 -36.56 -3.20 34.23
C ASP A 3 -35.51 -2.74 33.20
N LEU A 4 -35.89 -2.56 31.92
CA LEU A 4 -34.99 -2.09 30.85
C LEU A 4 -35.02 -0.56 30.66
N GLU A 5 -35.94 0.15 31.33
CA GLU A 5 -36.05 1.62 31.25
C GLU A 5 -35.25 2.36 32.33
N SER A 6 -34.56 1.65 33.23
CA SER A 6 -33.78 2.27 34.31
C SER A 6 -32.32 2.63 33.92
N GLU A 7 -31.82 2.14 32.78
CA GLU A 7 -30.44 2.43 32.31
C GLU A 7 -30.34 3.59 31.32
N PHE A 8 -31.47 4.09 30.78
CA PHE A 8 -31.46 5.23 29.85
C PHE A 8 -32.25 6.40 30.44
N GLY A 9 -31.54 7.36 31.04
CA GLY A 9 -32.11 8.67 31.39
C GLY A 9 -32.70 9.39 30.15
N PRO A 10 -33.59 10.38 30.34
CA PRO A 10 -34.37 10.93 29.24
C PRO A 10 -33.49 11.62 28.20
N ILE A 11 -33.56 11.11 26.97
CA ILE A 11 -32.92 11.71 25.80
C ILE A 11 -33.44 13.15 25.66
N ARG A 12 -32.53 14.13 25.66
CA ARG A 12 -32.88 15.53 25.40
C ARG A 12 -33.49 15.65 24.01
N LYS A 13 -34.82 15.75 23.94
CA LYS A 13 -35.54 16.10 22.71
C LYS A 13 -35.05 17.48 22.24
N SER A 14 -34.64 17.57 20.98
CA SER A 14 -34.38 18.85 20.31
C SER A 14 -35.64 19.71 20.33
N VAL A 15 -35.51 20.99 20.72
CA VAL A 15 -36.62 21.94 20.85
C VAL A 15 -37.14 22.43 19.48
N HIS A 16 -36.54 21.99 18.37
CA HIS A 16 -36.98 22.36 17.04
C HIS A 16 -37.94 21.33 16.45
N LYS A 17 -39.19 21.77 16.23
CA LYS A 17 -40.20 21.05 15.46
C LYS A 17 -39.80 21.14 13.99
N VAL A 18 -39.38 20.03 13.41
CA VAL A 18 -39.03 19.96 11.97
C VAL A 18 -40.32 19.76 11.18
N ASN A 19 -40.67 20.70 10.31
CA ASN A 19 -41.78 20.58 9.36
C ASN A 19 -41.29 19.79 8.13
N ALA A 20 -42.03 18.76 7.73
CA ALA A 20 -41.65 17.89 6.62
C ALA A 20 -41.64 18.59 5.25
N ASP A 21 -42.39 19.69 5.10
CA ASP A 21 -42.52 20.40 3.83
C ASP A 21 -41.28 21.22 3.45
N GLU A 22 -40.49 21.70 4.43
CA GLU A 22 -39.23 22.42 4.14
C GLU A 22 -38.10 21.49 3.65
N ILE A 23 -38.16 20.20 3.97
CA ILE A 23 -37.17 19.21 3.53
C ILE A 23 -37.32 18.91 2.03
N ILE A 24 -38.55 18.99 1.51
CA ILE A 24 -38.85 18.65 0.11
C ILE A 24 -38.38 19.76 -0.84
N ASP A 25 -38.36 21.02 -0.37
CA ASP A 25 -37.88 22.15 -1.17
C ASP A 25 -36.34 22.25 -1.22
N ASP A 26 -35.64 21.77 -0.20
CA ASP A 26 -34.16 21.70 -0.18
C ASP A 26 -33.59 20.65 -1.16
N VAL A 27 -34.37 19.63 -1.56
CA VAL A 27 -33.96 18.61 -2.53
C VAL A 27 -34.05 19.10 -3.99
N LYS A 28 -34.79 20.19 -4.26
CA LYS A 28 -34.96 20.73 -5.63
C LYS A 28 -33.92 21.78 -6.03
N LEU A 29 -33.07 22.23 -5.10
CA LEU A 29 -32.06 23.27 -5.34
C LEU A 29 -30.63 22.71 -5.36
N ASP A 30 -30.40 21.70 -6.21
CA ASP A 30 -29.03 21.31 -6.58
C ASP A 30 -28.42 22.36 -7.52
N GLY A 31 -27.38 23.06 -7.04
CA GLY A 31 -26.57 23.89 -7.93
C GLY A 31 -25.63 24.95 -7.32
N LYS A 32 -25.68 25.26 -6.02
CA LYS A 32 -24.70 26.21 -5.41
C LYS A 32 -24.30 25.83 -3.98
N ILE A 33 -23.13 25.21 -3.85
CA ILE A 33 -22.49 24.88 -2.56
C ILE A 33 -22.20 26.16 -1.78
N LYS A 34 -22.94 26.42 -0.68
CA LYS A 34 -22.57 27.41 0.32
C LYS A 34 -21.64 26.78 1.36
N LYS A 35 -20.43 27.33 1.50
CA LYS A 35 -19.45 26.94 2.53
C LYS A 35 -20.04 27.20 3.93
N ILE A 36 -20.28 26.14 4.69
CA ILE A 36 -20.67 26.21 6.11
C ILE A 36 -19.40 26.53 6.92
N LYS A 37 -19.40 27.64 7.67
CA LYS A 37 -18.32 27.98 8.62
C LYS A 37 -18.52 27.19 9.91
N LEU A 38 -17.53 26.38 10.27
CA LEU A 38 -17.44 25.69 11.57
C LEU A 38 -17.38 26.72 12.72
N GLN A 39 -18.46 26.81 13.49
CA GLN A 39 -18.48 27.52 14.77
C GLN A 39 -18.20 26.56 15.92
N ARG A 40 -16.91 26.43 16.28
CA ARG A 40 -16.36 26.55 17.65
C ARG A 40 -15.02 25.81 17.80
N PRO A 41 -14.00 26.43 18.42
CA PRO A 41 -12.69 25.83 18.66
C PRO A 41 -12.71 24.92 19.89
N VAL A 42 -12.04 23.76 19.80
CA VAL A 42 -11.68 22.93 20.95
C VAL A 42 -10.53 23.62 21.68
N LYS A 43 -10.75 24.11 22.90
CA LYS A 43 -9.70 24.49 23.85
C LYS A 43 -9.53 23.38 24.90
N ARG A 44 -8.31 22.88 25.04
CA ARG A 44 -7.84 22.08 26.18
C ARG A 44 -7.69 22.98 27.41
N SER A 45 -8.11 22.43 28.56
CA SER A 45 -7.79 22.73 29.98
C SER A 45 -7.41 24.16 30.39
N SER A 46 -8.19 24.69 31.32
CA SER A 46 -7.91 25.85 32.16
C SER A 46 -6.79 25.62 33.18
N ILE A 47 -5.92 26.62 33.33
CA ILE A 47 -5.35 27.05 34.61
C ILE A 47 -5.72 28.53 34.78
N GLY A 48 -6.42 28.82 35.88
CA GLY A 48 -6.29 30.06 36.65
C GLY A 48 -7.02 31.33 36.17
N ALA A 49 -7.71 31.94 37.13
CA ALA A 49 -8.03 33.37 37.28
C ALA A 49 -9.37 33.90 36.70
N SER A 50 -10.37 33.83 37.58
CA SER A 50 -11.20 34.94 38.10
C SER A 50 -11.68 36.08 37.17
N ASN A 51 -13.01 36.11 37.05
CA ASN A 51 -13.96 37.21 37.29
C ASN A 51 -13.96 38.50 36.44
N ASP A 52 -15.21 38.86 36.13
CA ASP A 52 -15.78 40.19 35.84
C ASP A 52 -15.41 40.83 34.49
N SER A 53 -16.28 41.53 33.78
CA SER A 53 -17.74 41.66 33.67
C SER A 53 -17.95 42.56 32.42
N GLU A 54 -19.05 42.33 31.71
CA GLU A 54 -19.81 43.27 30.87
C GLU A 54 -19.08 44.23 29.91
N LEU A 55 -19.44 44.16 28.62
CA LEU A 55 -19.70 45.37 27.83
C LEU A 55 -20.76 45.07 26.77
N ASP A 56 -21.89 45.74 26.94
CA ASP A 56 -22.97 45.88 25.98
C ASP A 56 -22.55 46.82 24.82
N THR A 57 -23.01 46.45 23.63
CA THR A 57 -23.46 47.25 22.48
C THR A 57 -22.74 48.55 22.06
N ALA A 58 -22.54 48.63 20.72
CA ALA A 58 -23.04 49.70 19.84
C ALA A 58 -21.99 50.44 18.96
N VAL A 59 -22.20 50.29 17.65
CA VAL A 59 -22.40 51.39 16.66
C VAL A 59 -21.21 51.87 15.79
N VAL A 60 -21.29 51.45 14.51
CA VAL A 60 -21.28 52.27 13.27
C VAL A 60 -19.94 52.82 12.71
N THR A 61 -19.52 52.15 11.63
CA THR A 61 -19.03 52.64 10.31
C THR A 61 -18.67 54.12 10.08
N LYS A 62 -17.48 54.39 9.51
CA LYS A 62 -17.17 54.83 8.11
C LYS A 62 -15.69 55.27 8.02
N LYS A 63 -14.89 54.73 7.07
CA LYS A 63 -14.32 55.40 5.85
C LYS A 63 -13.71 56.79 6.14
N THR A 64 -12.46 57.16 5.80
CA THR A 64 -11.61 56.81 4.64
C THR A 64 -10.20 57.45 4.79
N ARG A 65 -9.16 56.74 4.34
CA ARG A 65 -7.88 57.15 3.70
C ARG A 65 -7.22 58.50 4.06
N THR A 66 -5.94 58.43 4.44
CA THR A 66 -4.82 59.11 3.77
C THR A 66 -3.50 58.49 4.25
N GLU A 67 -2.62 58.20 3.30
CA GLU A 67 -1.22 57.83 3.56
C GLU A 67 -0.45 59.12 3.90
N ASP A 68 0.38 59.10 4.94
CA ASP A 68 1.72 59.69 4.89
C ASP A 68 2.61 59.21 6.05
N THR A 69 3.88 59.10 5.67
CA THR A 69 5.09 58.61 6.32
C THR A 69 5.37 59.05 7.77
N ALA A 70 5.80 58.10 8.62
CA ALA A 70 6.99 58.23 9.49
C ALA A 70 7.27 56.94 10.31
N ALA A 71 8.50 56.44 10.19
CA ALA A 71 9.29 55.71 11.19
C ALA A 71 8.68 54.48 11.93
N GLN A 72 9.06 53.30 11.41
CA GLN A 72 9.44 52.03 12.06
C GLN A 72 8.65 51.48 13.27
N PRO A 73 8.30 50.18 13.18
CA PRO A 73 8.58 49.25 14.26
C PRO A 73 9.56 48.17 13.80
N ILE A 74 10.59 48.00 14.62
CA ILE A 74 11.59 46.93 14.65
C ILE A 74 10.92 45.55 14.46
N PRO A 75 11.34 44.73 13.48
CA PRO A 75 10.82 43.38 13.35
C PRO A 75 11.57 42.42 14.30
N LEU A 76 10.93 42.05 15.41
CA LEU A 76 11.26 40.81 16.12
C LEU A 76 10.65 39.63 15.34
N PHE A 77 11.50 38.64 15.05
CA PHE A 77 11.23 37.39 14.31
C PHE A 77 11.36 37.41 12.78
N GLY A 78 12.49 37.91 12.29
CA GLY A 78 13.10 37.42 11.05
C GLY A 78 14.01 36.23 11.34
N ILE A 79 13.53 34.98 11.20
CA ILE A 79 14.45 33.87 10.95
C ILE A 79 14.95 34.06 9.52
N ASN A 80 16.13 34.66 9.40
CA ASN A 80 16.92 34.64 8.19
C ASN A 80 17.14 33.17 7.78
N LYS A 81 16.30 32.65 6.86
CA LYS A 81 16.60 31.40 6.17
C LYS A 81 17.87 31.63 5.38
N THR A 82 19.00 31.16 5.93
CA THR A 82 20.27 31.13 5.23
C THR A 82 20.07 30.47 3.86
N PRO A 83 20.74 30.94 2.79
CA PRO A 83 20.62 30.35 1.45
C PRO A 83 20.88 28.84 1.46
N GLU A 84 21.76 28.37 2.36
CA GLU A 84 22.07 26.96 2.60
C GLU A 84 20.85 26.11 3.05
N THR A 85 19.91 26.69 3.80
CA THR A 85 18.69 25.96 4.19
C THR A 85 17.70 25.83 3.03
N LYS A 86 17.73 26.75 2.06
CA LYS A 86 16.89 26.68 0.85
C LYS A 86 17.46 25.68 -0.15
N THR A 87 18.78 25.63 -0.34
CA THR A 87 19.45 24.63 -1.19
C THR A 87 19.26 23.23 -0.62
N PHE A 88 19.46 23.04 0.70
CA PHE A 88 19.23 21.76 1.36
C PHE A 88 17.76 21.32 1.28
N LYS A 89 16.80 22.24 1.40
CA LYS A 89 15.37 21.90 1.25
C LYS A 89 15.04 21.43 -0.17
N ARG A 90 15.68 22.00 -1.20
CA ARG A 90 15.53 21.56 -2.60
C ARG A 90 16.16 20.18 -2.81
N MET A 91 17.36 19.95 -2.28
CA MET A 91 18.03 18.64 -2.32
C MET A 91 17.21 17.56 -1.60
N LYS A 92 16.70 17.86 -0.41
CA LYS A 92 15.83 16.97 0.36
C LYS A 92 14.58 16.63 -0.43
N HIS A 93 13.92 17.63 -1.03
CA HIS A 93 12.73 17.44 -1.84
C HIS A 93 13.01 16.55 -3.06
N TYR A 94 14.14 16.78 -3.72
CA TYR A 94 14.62 15.95 -4.84
C TYR A 94 14.86 14.50 -4.40
N LEU A 95 15.64 14.28 -3.32
CA LEU A 95 15.89 12.95 -2.78
C LEU A 95 14.60 12.24 -2.35
N THR A 96 13.66 12.94 -1.69
CA THR A 96 12.38 12.34 -1.34
C THR A 96 11.52 12.00 -2.55
N ARG A 97 11.60 12.78 -3.64
CA ARG A 97 10.90 12.46 -4.89
C ARG A 97 11.52 11.28 -5.61
N LYS A 98 12.86 11.22 -5.66
CA LYS A 98 13.64 10.11 -6.23
C LYS A 98 13.38 8.81 -5.45
N LEU A 99 13.44 8.87 -4.12
CA LEU A 99 13.07 7.75 -3.23
C LEU A 99 11.58 7.37 -3.28
N ASN A 100 10.71 8.15 -3.91
CA ASN A 100 9.31 7.74 -4.15
C ASN A 100 9.08 7.30 -5.60
N GLY A 101 10.10 7.33 -6.47
CA GLY A 101 9.94 7.06 -7.90
C GLY A 101 9.05 8.09 -8.62
N THR A 102 8.83 9.27 -8.02
CA THR A 102 7.97 10.35 -8.56
C THR A 102 8.76 11.41 -9.32
N LEU A 103 10.01 11.10 -9.64
CA LEU A 103 10.84 11.99 -10.43
C LEU A 103 10.34 11.99 -11.89
N GLY A 104 10.48 13.12 -12.59
CA GLY A 104 10.02 13.20 -13.97
C GLY A 104 10.76 12.19 -14.86
N PHE A 105 10.07 11.70 -15.90
CA PHE A 105 10.55 10.74 -16.89
C PHE A 105 12.02 10.89 -17.34
N LYS A 106 12.50 12.14 -17.47
CA LYS A 106 13.89 12.44 -17.93
C LYS A 106 14.98 12.20 -16.88
N GLU A 107 14.61 12.07 -15.61
CA GLU A 107 15.54 11.95 -14.48
C GLU A 107 15.43 10.59 -13.77
N THR A 108 14.43 9.77 -14.11
CA THR A 108 14.33 8.39 -13.61
C THR A 108 15.31 7.50 -14.36
N LYS A 109 16.44 7.17 -13.73
CA LYS A 109 17.31 6.11 -14.22
C LYS A 109 16.71 4.74 -13.88
N ILE A 110 16.77 3.84 -14.86
CA ILE A 110 16.43 2.43 -14.65
C ILE A 110 17.72 1.76 -14.18
N PRO A 111 17.67 0.94 -13.12
CA PRO A 111 18.86 0.25 -12.66
C PRO A 111 19.56 -0.57 -13.74
N ASP A 112 20.89 -0.54 -13.75
CA ASP A 112 21.73 -1.19 -14.79
C ASP A 112 21.39 -2.68 -14.98
N PHE A 113 21.08 -3.40 -13.90
CA PHE A 113 20.74 -4.83 -13.97
C PHE A 113 19.44 -5.12 -14.75
N LEU A 114 18.57 -4.11 -14.93
CA LEU A 114 17.30 -4.21 -15.63
C LEU A 114 17.36 -3.68 -17.06
N GLU A 115 18.50 -3.13 -17.51
CA GLU A 115 18.63 -2.50 -18.83
C GLU A 115 18.29 -3.48 -19.96
N ASN A 116 18.75 -4.73 -19.87
CA ASN A 116 18.47 -5.75 -20.87
C ASN A 116 16.96 -6.06 -20.99
N THR A 117 16.26 -6.20 -19.87
CA THR A 117 14.81 -6.42 -19.88
C THR A 117 14.05 -5.18 -20.30
N SER A 118 14.52 -4.00 -19.88
CA SER A 118 13.97 -2.70 -20.23
C SER A 118 14.01 -2.47 -21.74
N THR A 119 15.15 -2.74 -22.39
CA THR A 119 15.30 -2.63 -23.84
C THR A 119 14.45 -3.65 -24.60
N GLN A 120 14.22 -4.85 -24.05
CA GLN A 120 13.30 -5.82 -24.66
C GLN A 120 11.84 -5.34 -24.63
N VAL A 121 11.42 -4.74 -23.50
CA VAL A 121 10.07 -4.16 -23.35
C VAL A 121 9.92 -2.91 -24.25
N ASP A 122 10.92 -2.04 -24.30
CA ASP A 122 10.93 -0.87 -25.18
C ASP A 122 10.85 -1.28 -26.66
N LYS A 123 11.62 -2.28 -27.09
CA LYS A 123 11.52 -2.83 -28.45
C LYS A 123 10.11 -3.33 -28.76
N LEU A 124 9.49 -4.07 -27.84
CA LEU A 124 8.12 -4.57 -28.01
C LEU A 124 7.13 -3.40 -28.15
N LEU A 125 7.18 -2.43 -27.24
CA LEU A 125 6.28 -1.27 -27.27
C LEU A 125 6.47 -0.42 -28.54
N ARG A 126 7.72 -0.21 -28.98
CA ARG A 126 8.01 0.50 -30.24
C ARG A 126 7.51 -0.26 -31.46
N GLN A 127 7.66 -1.59 -31.50
CA GLN A 127 7.10 -2.41 -32.57
C GLN A 127 5.57 -2.30 -32.61
N CYS A 128 4.90 -2.34 -31.45
CA CYS A 128 3.45 -2.18 -31.40
C CYS A 128 2.96 -0.79 -31.82
N ILE A 129 3.64 0.27 -31.38
CA ILE A 129 3.17 1.64 -31.59
C ILE A 129 3.58 2.19 -32.96
N ILE A 130 4.83 1.94 -33.39
CA ILE A 130 5.39 2.49 -34.64
C ILE A 130 5.14 1.54 -35.81
N GLN A 131 5.44 0.25 -35.65
CA GLN A 131 5.30 -0.74 -36.72
C GLN A 131 3.87 -1.31 -36.82
N LYS A 132 3.02 -1.00 -35.82
CA LYS A 132 1.61 -1.41 -35.78
C LYS A 132 1.43 -2.92 -35.80
N GLU A 133 2.31 -3.62 -35.08
CA GLU A 133 2.21 -5.06 -34.86
C GLU A 133 1.45 -5.38 -33.57
N SER A 134 0.59 -6.40 -33.61
CA SER A 134 -0.08 -6.90 -32.41
C SER A 134 0.80 -7.91 -31.68
N HIS A 135 1.11 -7.65 -30.42
CA HIS A 135 1.95 -8.52 -29.59
C HIS A 135 1.30 -8.77 -28.23
N SER A 136 1.42 -9.99 -27.72
CA SER A 136 1.16 -10.31 -26.32
C SER A 136 2.48 -10.67 -25.64
N ALA A 137 2.69 -10.21 -24.40
CA ALA A 137 3.82 -10.63 -23.58
C ALA A 137 3.46 -10.63 -22.10
N ILE A 138 4.08 -11.53 -21.34
CA ILE A 138 3.91 -11.61 -19.90
C ILE A 138 5.26 -11.39 -19.21
N LEU A 139 5.33 -10.40 -18.34
CA LEU A 139 6.45 -10.11 -17.47
C LEU A 139 6.27 -10.86 -16.14
N ILE A 140 7.26 -11.68 -15.81
CA ILE A 140 7.26 -12.51 -14.61
C ILE A 140 8.41 -12.06 -13.71
N GLY A 141 8.09 -11.77 -12.45
CA GLY A 141 9.10 -11.45 -11.46
C GLY A 141 8.50 -11.31 -10.07
N PRO A 142 9.33 -11.37 -9.00
CA PRO A 142 8.87 -11.19 -7.64
C PRO A 142 8.19 -9.82 -7.44
N ARG A 143 7.54 -9.64 -6.29
CA ARG A 143 7.04 -8.32 -5.87
C ARG A 143 8.22 -7.37 -5.69
N SER A 144 7.96 -6.06 -5.82
CA SER A 144 8.97 -5.01 -5.66
C SER A 144 10.12 -5.00 -6.69
N ASN A 145 10.01 -5.72 -7.82
CA ASN A 145 11.08 -5.79 -8.83
C ASN A 145 10.85 -4.85 -10.03
N TYR A 146 10.39 -3.62 -9.79
CA TYR A 146 10.27 -2.52 -10.77
C TYR A 146 9.46 -2.80 -12.07
N LYS A 147 8.66 -3.87 -12.12
CA LYS A 147 7.87 -4.27 -13.31
C LYS A 147 7.03 -3.13 -13.88
N ASP A 148 6.17 -2.57 -13.04
CA ASP A 148 5.23 -1.52 -13.42
C ASP A 148 5.97 -0.21 -13.71
N MET A 149 7.07 0.05 -13.01
CA MET A 149 7.92 1.24 -13.22
C MET A 149 8.53 1.21 -14.63
N ILE A 150 9.08 0.08 -15.07
CA ILE A 150 9.68 -0.05 -16.41
C ILE A 150 8.65 0.24 -17.50
N ILE A 151 7.44 -0.33 -17.37
CA ILE A 151 6.37 -0.10 -18.34
C ILE A 151 5.95 1.38 -18.34
N LYS A 152 5.68 1.96 -17.16
CA LYS A 152 5.27 3.37 -17.04
C LYS A 152 6.32 4.32 -17.59
N HIS A 153 7.60 4.06 -17.31
CA HIS A 153 8.71 4.82 -17.85
C HIS A 153 8.69 4.81 -19.39
N HIS A 154 8.68 3.62 -20.02
CA HIS A 154 8.65 3.54 -21.48
C HIS A 154 7.40 4.14 -22.10
N LEU A 155 6.24 4.00 -21.46
CA LEU A 155 5.03 4.66 -21.92
C LEU A 155 5.10 6.18 -21.86
N GLU A 156 5.69 6.76 -20.81
CA GLU A 156 5.93 8.20 -20.71
C GLU A 156 6.94 8.69 -21.76
N ALA A 157 7.97 7.89 -22.06
CA ALA A 157 8.91 8.12 -23.16
C ALA A 157 8.19 8.25 -24.49
N LEU A 158 7.33 7.27 -24.77
CA LEU A 158 6.60 7.15 -26.00
C LEU A 158 5.49 8.19 -26.09
N ARG A 159 4.85 8.55 -24.98
CA ARG A 159 3.86 9.63 -24.93
C ARG A 159 4.47 10.99 -25.27
N SER A 160 5.71 11.24 -24.84
CA SER A 160 6.44 12.46 -25.19
C SER A 160 6.76 12.55 -26.68
N THR A 161 6.91 11.40 -27.35
CA THR A 161 7.30 11.32 -28.77
C THR A 161 6.07 11.19 -29.69
N HIS A 162 5.02 10.49 -29.25
CA HIS A 162 3.88 10.04 -30.04
C HIS A 162 2.57 10.06 -29.21
N ASN A 163 2.18 11.23 -28.69
CA ASN A 163 1.04 11.38 -27.77
C ASN A 163 -0.32 10.93 -28.37
N GLU A 164 -0.50 11.00 -29.70
CA GLU A 164 -1.79 10.72 -30.35
C GLU A 164 -1.90 9.28 -30.90
N GLN A 165 -0.81 8.51 -30.94
CA GLN A 165 -0.77 7.23 -31.66
C GLN A 165 -1.29 6.03 -30.88
N PHE A 166 -1.37 6.10 -29.53
CA PHE A 166 -1.76 4.96 -28.71
C PHE A 166 -2.60 5.34 -27.48
N ILE A 167 -3.48 4.42 -27.06
CA ILE A 167 -4.29 4.50 -25.85
C ILE A 167 -3.78 3.43 -24.88
N VAL A 168 -3.63 3.78 -23.61
CA VAL A 168 -3.21 2.85 -22.55
C VAL A 168 -4.41 2.53 -21.68
N ILE A 169 -4.65 1.25 -21.45
CA ILE A 169 -5.72 0.76 -20.58
C ILE A 169 -5.08 -0.07 -19.48
N ASN A 170 -5.25 0.37 -18.23
CA ASN A 170 -4.66 -0.28 -17.06
C ASN A 170 -5.72 -1.07 -16.30
N LEU A 171 -5.47 -2.35 -16.08
CA LEU A 171 -6.38 -3.23 -15.39
C LEU A 171 -5.63 -3.94 -14.28
N ASN A 172 -6.22 -3.99 -13.09
CA ASN A 172 -5.64 -4.66 -11.94
C ASN A 172 -6.52 -5.85 -11.54
N GLY A 173 -5.93 -7.04 -11.49
CA GLY A 173 -6.61 -8.28 -11.14
C GLY A 173 -7.02 -8.41 -9.68
N SER A 174 -6.48 -7.58 -8.78
CA SER A 174 -6.98 -7.48 -7.40
C SER A 174 -8.20 -6.58 -7.27
N LEU A 175 -8.37 -5.60 -8.16
CA LEU A 175 -9.49 -4.65 -8.11
C LEU A 175 -10.66 -5.10 -8.99
N HIS A 176 -10.36 -5.63 -10.18
CA HIS A 176 -11.37 -5.94 -11.18
C HIS A 176 -11.67 -7.43 -11.20
N SER A 177 -12.94 -7.78 -11.04
CA SER A 177 -13.48 -9.06 -11.49
C SER A 177 -13.59 -9.09 -13.02
N GLU A 178 -13.81 -10.25 -13.64
CA GLU A 178 -13.89 -10.35 -15.11
C GLU A 178 -14.94 -9.41 -15.73
N ASN A 179 -16.12 -9.31 -15.10
CA ASN A 179 -17.19 -8.43 -15.59
C ASN A 179 -16.87 -6.95 -15.33
N SER A 180 -16.33 -6.64 -14.14
CA SER A 180 -15.93 -5.27 -13.80
C SER A 180 -14.78 -4.76 -14.66
N ALA A 181 -13.87 -5.65 -15.07
CA ALA A 181 -12.77 -5.31 -15.96
C ALA A 181 -13.27 -4.80 -17.31
N ILE A 182 -14.33 -5.39 -17.86
CA ILE A 182 -14.89 -4.99 -19.16
C ILE A 182 -15.53 -3.60 -19.08
N ASN A 183 -16.28 -3.33 -18.01
CA ASN A 183 -16.83 -2.00 -17.78
C ASN A 183 -15.71 -0.96 -17.59
N SER A 184 -14.65 -1.31 -16.84
CA SER A 184 -13.49 -0.43 -16.66
C SER A 184 -12.75 -0.17 -17.98
N ILE A 185 -12.63 -1.17 -18.86
CA ILE A 185 -12.08 -0.99 -20.21
C ILE A 185 -12.91 0.02 -20.99
N ALA A 186 -14.24 -0.11 -20.97
CA ALA A 186 -15.15 0.79 -21.66
C ALA A 186 -15.03 2.23 -21.12
N GLU A 187 -15.10 2.40 -19.79
CA GLU A 187 -14.96 3.71 -19.13
C GLU A 187 -13.60 4.37 -19.40
N GLN A 188 -12.49 3.62 -19.32
CA GLN A 188 -11.15 4.15 -19.59
C GLN A 188 -11.00 4.56 -21.06
N LEU A 189 -11.55 3.78 -21.98
CA LEU A 189 -11.50 4.07 -23.40
C LEU A 189 -12.35 5.29 -23.74
N GLU A 190 -13.57 5.40 -23.18
CA GLU A 190 -14.41 6.59 -23.31
C GLU A 190 -13.72 7.83 -22.78
N PHE A 191 -13.09 7.74 -21.60
CA PHE A 191 -12.35 8.85 -21.01
C PHE A 191 -11.18 9.31 -21.90
N GLU A 192 -10.40 8.38 -22.43
CA GLU A 192 -9.28 8.68 -23.32
C GLU A 192 -9.75 9.22 -24.68
N LEU A 193 -10.86 8.72 -25.22
CA LEU A 193 -11.49 9.29 -26.41
C LEU A 193 -12.05 10.70 -26.16
N ALA A 194 -12.70 10.93 -25.02
CA ALA A 194 -13.23 12.22 -24.64
C ALA A 194 -12.10 13.27 -24.48
N ASN A 195 -10.99 12.89 -23.83
CA ASN A 195 -9.81 13.74 -23.71
C ASN A 195 -9.20 14.12 -25.07
N ARG A 196 -9.21 13.20 -26.03
CA ARG A 196 -8.75 13.47 -27.41
C ARG A 196 -9.71 14.38 -28.19
N ASN A 197 -11.01 14.23 -27.98
CA ASN A 197 -12.05 14.98 -28.69
C ASN A 197 -12.15 16.46 -28.28
N VAL A 198 -11.48 16.91 -27.20
CA VAL A 198 -11.46 18.33 -26.82
C VAL A 198 -10.90 19.23 -27.93
N ASN A 199 -10.06 18.69 -28.83
CA ASN A 199 -9.46 19.44 -29.94
C ASN A 199 -10.24 19.35 -31.28
N SER A 200 -11.27 18.49 -31.39
CA SER A 200 -12.07 18.34 -32.61
C SER A 200 -13.51 18.79 -32.35
N SER A 201 -13.98 19.81 -33.07
CA SER A 201 -15.31 20.42 -32.90
C SER A 201 -16.52 19.53 -33.28
N LYS A 202 -16.41 18.21 -33.11
CA LYS A 202 -17.54 17.28 -33.11
C LYS A 202 -17.68 16.68 -31.73
N LYS A 203 -18.52 17.30 -30.90
CA LYS A 203 -19.14 16.62 -29.75
C LYS A 203 -19.99 15.48 -30.29
N VAL A 204 -19.41 14.30 -30.48
CA VAL A 204 -20.20 13.07 -30.42
C VAL A 204 -20.66 12.99 -28.97
N LYS A 205 -21.96 13.19 -28.74
CA LYS A 205 -22.53 13.12 -27.40
C LYS A 205 -22.32 11.69 -26.89
N ALA A 206 -21.54 11.54 -25.84
CA ALA A 206 -21.24 10.27 -25.18
C ALA A 206 -22.52 9.54 -24.68
N GLU A 207 -23.63 10.27 -24.50
CA GLU A 207 -24.92 9.73 -24.06
C GLU A 207 -25.69 8.95 -25.13
N GLU A 208 -25.35 9.06 -26.42
CA GLU A 208 -26.03 8.31 -27.52
C GLU A 208 -25.35 6.98 -27.88
N LEU A 209 -24.24 6.62 -27.23
CA LEU A 209 -23.41 5.48 -27.63
C LEU A 209 -23.61 4.18 -26.82
N GLY A 210 -24.37 4.20 -25.71
CA GLY A 210 -24.82 2.98 -25.02
C GLY A 210 -23.74 1.92 -24.74
N LEU A 211 -22.48 2.31 -24.60
CA LEU A 211 -21.33 1.38 -24.57
C LEU A 211 -21.30 0.53 -23.31
N SER A 212 -21.89 1.00 -22.22
CA SER A 212 -22.00 0.28 -20.95
C SER A 212 -23.26 -0.59 -20.85
N GLU A 213 -24.17 -0.53 -21.81
CA GLU A 213 -25.42 -1.29 -21.80
C GLU A 213 -25.40 -2.37 -22.88
N GLY A 214 -25.00 -3.58 -22.51
CA GLY A 214 -24.96 -4.74 -23.42
C GLY A 214 -24.35 -5.97 -22.78
N THR A 215 -24.40 -7.10 -23.48
CA THR A 215 -23.66 -8.29 -23.08
C THR A 215 -22.15 -8.09 -23.27
N LEU A 216 -21.32 -8.86 -22.56
CA LEU A 216 -19.85 -8.71 -22.57
C LEU A 216 -19.22 -8.69 -23.98
N THR A 217 -19.84 -9.41 -24.93
CA THR A 217 -19.37 -9.49 -26.31
C THR A 217 -19.79 -8.28 -27.14
N GLU A 218 -20.99 -7.76 -26.92
CA GLU A 218 -21.50 -6.56 -27.60
C GLU A 218 -20.74 -5.30 -27.19
N VAL A 219 -20.40 -5.15 -25.90
CA VAL A 219 -19.55 -4.04 -25.43
C VAL A 219 -18.20 -4.07 -26.13
N PHE A 220 -17.59 -5.25 -26.26
CA PHE A 220 -16.30 -5.42 -26.91
C PHE A 220 -16.37 -5.16 -28.42
N ASP A 221 -17.38 -5.70 -29.11
CA ASP A 221 -17.60 -5.43 -30.53
C ASP A 221 -17.90 -3.96 -30.80
N ASN A 222 -18.65 -3.29 -29.91
CA ASN A 222 -18.92 -1.87 -30.01
C ASN A 222 -17.64 -1.04 -29.82
N ILE A 223 -16.78 -1.41 -28.86
CA ILE A 223 -15.46 -0.81 -28.66
C ILE A 223 -14.61 -0.96 -29.93
N LEU A 224 -14.55 -2.15 -30.53
CA LEU A 224 -13.77 -2.39 -31.74
C LEU A 224 -14.32 -1.60 -32.94
N ARG A 225 -15.65 -1.55 -33.12
CA ARG A 225 -16.29 -0.74 -34.16
C ARG A 225 -16.01 0.75 -34.00
N LEU A 226 -15.98 1.25 -32.76
CA LEU A 226 -15.62 2.63 -32.49
C LEU A 226 -14.18 2.90 -32.91
N LEU A 227 -13.24 2.06 -32.50
CA LEU A 227 -11.83 2.22 -32.87
C LEU A 227 -11.60 2.10 -34.38
N ASP A 228 -12.35 1.26 -35.08
CA ASP A 228 -12.34 1.20 -36.55
C ASP A 228 -12.85 2.49 -37.19
N SER A 229 -13.81 3.18 -36.55
CA SER A 229 -14.29 4.49 -37.00
C SER A 229 -13.27 5.62 -36.72
N PHE A 230 -12.46 5.49 -35.67
CA PHE A 230 -11.38 6.42 -35.31
C PHE A 230 -10.09 6.12 -36.09
N THR A 231 -10.17 6.26 -37.41
CA THR A 231 -8.99 6.32 -38.27
C THR A 231 -8.35 7.71 -38.18
N VAL A 232 -7.05 7.77 -37.84
CA VAL A 232 -6.30 9.02 -37.87
C VAL A 232 -6.06 9.39 -39.33
N THR A 233 -6.62 10.52 -39.78
CA THR A 233 -6.22 11.14 -41.05
C THR A 233 -4.87 11.84 -40.84
N PRO A 234 -3.79 11.46 -41.54
CA PRO A 234 -2.53 12.17 -41.43
C PRO A 234 -2.67 13.58 -42.03
N LEU A 235 -1.93 14.54 -41.46
CA LEU A 235 -1.88 15.92 -41.95
C LEU A 235 -1.57 15.96 -43.46
N LYS A 236 -2.35 16.78 -44.19
CA LYS A 236 -2.18 17.07 -45.62
C LYS A 236 -0.76 17.56 -45.93
N GLY A 237 -0.06 16.85 -46.80
CA GLY A 237 1.14 17.38 -47.45
C GLY A 237 1.99 16.35 -48.19
N VAL A 238 1.85 16.35 -49.53
CA VAL A 238 2.75 15.79 -50.56
C VAL A 238 2.51 14.33 -50.98
N HIS A 239 2.20 14.19 -52.27
CA HIS A 239 1.81 12.98 -52.99
C HIS A 239 2.81 11.82 -52.93
N SER A 240 2.34 10.60 -52.62
CA SER A 240 2.40 9.41 -53.51
C SER A 240 2.09 8.10 -52.77
N GLN A 241 0.97 7.48 -53.16
CA GLN A 241 0.61 6.05 -53.13
C GLN A 241 0.63 5.25 -51.80
N LYS A 242 -0.55 4.69 -51.48
CA LYS A 242 -0.97 3.87 -50.33
C LYS A 242 -1.20 4.65 -49.02
N GLU A 243 -2.27 5.42 -49.02
CA GLU A 243 -2.95 5.90 -47.81
C GLU A 243 -3.50 4.71 -47.01
N LYS A 244 -2.68 4.16 -46.10
CA LYS A 244 -3.21 3.36 -44.98
C LYS A 244 -3.64 4.36 -43.91
N SER A 245 -4.94 4.43 -43.65
CA SER A 245 -5.45 5.02 -42.41
C SER A 245 -4.71 4.39 -41.23
N GLU A 246 -3.91 5.16 -40.50
CA GLU A 246 -3.21 4.64 -39.34
C GLU A 246 -4.19 4.52 -38.19
N HIS A 247 -4.45 3.28 -37.77
CA HIS A 247 -5.28 2.99 -36.62
C HIS A 247 -4.53 3.29 -35.33
N VAL A 248 -5.26 3.79 -34.34
CA VAL A 248 -4.75 3.99 -32.98
C VAL A 248 -4.37 2.62 -32.38
N THR A 249 -3.18 2.52 -31.79
CA THR A 249 -2.73 1.30 -31.10
C THR A 249 -3.35 1.24 -29.70
N LEU A 250 -3.88 0.08 -29.30
CA LEU A 250 -4.31 -0.15 -27.91
C LEU A 250 -3.22 -0.88 -27.14
N VAL A 251 -2.87 -0.38 -25.96
CA VAL A 251 -1.93 -1.02 -25.04
C VAL A 251 -2.66 -1.38 -23.76
N PHE A 252 -2.90 -2.66 -23.53
CA PHE A 252 -3.45 -3.18 -22.29
C PHE A 252 -2.33 -3.56 -21.33
N ILE A 253 -2.39 -3.06 -20.11
CA ILE A 253 -1.50 -3.43 -19.00
C ILE A 253 -2.34 -4.13 -17.95
N PHE A 254 -1.97 -5.37 -17.63
CA PHE A 254 -2.62 -6.18 -16.61
C PHE A 254 -1.70 -6.35 -15.41
N ASP A 255 -2.03 -5.69 -14.30
CA ASP A 255 -1.42 -5.99 -13.01
C ASP A 255 -2.07 -7.26 -12.44
N GLU A 256 -1.25 -8.22 -12.00
CA GLU A 256 -1.71 -9.49 -11.42
C GLU A 256 -2.60 -10.32 -12.36
N ILE A 257 -2.12 -10.52 -13.58
CA ILE A 257 -2.86 -11.27 -14.61
C ILE A 257 -3.23 -12.71 -14.18
N ASP A 258 -2.52 -13.28 -13.20
CA ASP A 258 -2.81 -14.59 -12.62
C ASP A 258 -4.19 -14.67 -11.94
N LYS A 259 -4.74 -13.53 -11.48
CA LYS A 259 -6.09 -13.50 -10.91
C LYS A 259 -7.18 -13.72 -11.97
N PHE A 260 -6.94 -13.27 -13.20
CA PHE A 260 -7.82 -13.56 -14.35
C PHE A 260 -7.60 -14.96 -14.91
N ALA A 261 -6.45 -15.58 -14.64
CA ALA A 261 -6.18 -16.99 -14.96
C ALA A 261 -6.75 -17.96 -13.91
N GLY A 262 -7.95 -17.67 -13.39
CA GLY A 262 -8.65 -18.51 -12.43
C GLY A 262 -9.11 -19.85 -13.04
N PRO A 263 -9.50 -20.83 -12.21
CA PRO A 263 -9.94 -22.14 -12.67
C PRO A 263 -11.32 -22.12 -13.34
N VAL A 264 -12.10 -21.04 -13.20
CA VAL A 264 -13.44 -20.92 -13.75
C VAL A 264 -13.46 -19.81 -14.79
N ARG A 265 -13.66 -20.20 -16.06
CA ARG A 265 -14.00 -19.34 -17.22
C ARG A 265 -13.03 -18.21 -17.52
N GLN A 266 -11.92 -18.49 -18.20
CA GLN A 266 -10.95 -17.48 -18.66
C GLN A 266 -11.43 -16.69 -19.89
N THR A 267 -12.60 -16.06 -19.80
CA THR A 267 -13.27 -15.46 -20.97
C THR A 267 -12.59 -14.18 -21.42
N LEU A 268 -12.20 -13.32 -20.48
CA LEU A 268 -11.51 -12.06 -20.78
C LEU A 268 -10.16 -12.30 -21.47
N LEU A 269 -9.34 -13.20 -20.91
CA LEU A 269 -8.03 -13.54 -21.48
C LEU A 269 -8.16 -14.23 -22.84
N TYR A 270 -9.16 -15.08 -23.02
CA TYR A 270 -9.47 -15.68 -24.32
C TYR A 270 -9.77 -14.59 -25.35
N ASN A 271 -10.71 -13.68 -25.05
CA ASN A 271 -11.12 -12.62 -25.98
C ASN A 271 -9.97 -11.67 -26.33
N LEU A 272 -9.13 -11.30 -25.36
CA LEU A 272 -8.01 -10.40 -25.59
C LEU A 272 -6.88 -11.03 -26.41
N PHE A 273 -6.54 -12.29 -26.16
CA PHE A 273 -5.53 -12.97 -26.98
C PHE A 273 -6.06 -13.32 -28.36
N ASP A 274 -7.35 -13.64 -28.51
CA ASP A 274 -8.00 -13.78 -29.81
C ASP A 274 -7.99 -12.45 -30.58
N LEU A 275 -8.16 -11.32 -29.87
CA LEU A 275 -8.05 -10.00 -30.47
C LEU A 275 -6.63 -9.72 -30.97
N VAL A 276 -5.59 -10.09 -30.22
CA VAL A 276 -4.19 -9.92 -30.66
C VAL A 276 -3.92 -10.70 -31.98
N GLU A 277 -4.57 -11.85 -32.19
CA GLU A 277 -4.37 -12.68 -33.37
C GLU A 277 -5.24 -12.28 -34.58
N THR A 278 -6.48 -11.88 -34.35
CA THR A 278 -7.50 -11.70 -35.41
C THR A 278 -7.77 -10.26 -35.80
N SER A 279 -7.45 -9.30 -34.92
CA SER A 279 -7.91 -7.91 -35.12
C SER A 279 -7.07 -7.14 -36.14
N ARG A 280 -7.74 -6.19 -36.79
CA ARG A 280 -7.11 -5.22 -37.71
C ARG A 280 -6.45 -4.06 -36.96
N ILE A 281 -6.94 -3.77 -35.76
CA ILE A 281 -6.40 -2.73 -34.88
C ILE A 281 -5.18 -3.30 -34.16
N PRO A 282 -4.05 -2.58 -34.11
CA PRO A 282 -2.87 -3.08 -33.42
C PRO A 282 -3.10 -3.07 -31.91
N VAL A 283 -3.01 -4.25 -31.30
CA VAL A 283 -3.23 -4.45 -29.87
C VAL A 283 -2.00 -5.03 -29.21
N CYS A 284 -1.55 -4.39 -28.13
CA CYS A 284 -0.49 -4.87 -27.27
C CYS A 284 -1.07 -5.29 -25.93
N VAL A 285 -0.87 -6.55 -25.52
CA VAL A 285 -1.27 -7.04 -24.19
C VAL A 285 -0.03 -7.34 -23.37
N LEU A 286 0.16 -6.58 -22.28
CA LEU A 286 1.24 -6.77 -21.32
C LEU A 286 0.69 -7.27 -19.99
N GLY A 287 0.99 -8.52 -19.65
CA GLY A 287 0.63 -9.11 -18.36
C GLY A 287 1.77 -9.01 -17.36
N LEU A 288 1.48 -8.58 -16.13
CA LEU A 288 2.42 -8.56 -15.01
C LEU A 288 1.98 -9.61 -13.99
N THR A 289 2.86 -10.55 -13.64
CA THR A 289 2.58 -11.54 -12.59
C THR A 289 3.79 -11.83 -11.71
N THR A 290 3.52 -12.43 -10.56
CA THR A 290 4.54 -13.00 -9.67
C THR A 290 4.64 -14.51 -9.76
N LYS A 291 3.66 -15.17 -10.40
CA LYS A 291 3.62 -16.62 -10.52
C LYS A 291 4.55 -17.06 -11.65
N LEU A 292 5.61 -17.80 -11.30
CA LEU A 292 6.55 -18.36 -12.28
C LEU A 292 5.87 -19.30 -13.29
N ALA A 293 4.93 -20.12 -12.81
CA ALA A 293 4.24 -21.12 -13.60
C ALA A 293 2.91 -20.61 -14.19
N ILE A 294 2.83 -19.35 -14.64
CA ILE A 294 1.60 -18.77 -15.20
C ILE A 294 1.00 -19.60 -16.35
N MET A 295 1.86 -20.23 -17.16
CA MET A 295 1.45 -21.07 -18.29
C MET A 295 0.65 -22.32 -17.91
N GLN A 296 0.72 -22.76 -16.64
CA GLN A 296 -0.09 -23.88 -16.14
C GLN A 296 -1.48 -23.42 -15.68
N PHE A 297 -1.63 -22.15 -15.33
CA PHE A 297 -2.93 -21.57 -14.97
C PHE A 297 -3.78 -21.30 -16.20
N LEU A 298 -3.17 -21.05 -17.37
CA LEU A 298 -3.90 -20.84 -18.62
C LEU A 298 -4.49 -22.14 -19.18
N GLU A 299 -5.77 -22.12 -19.53
CA GLU A 299 -6.43 -23.22 -20.23
C GLU A 299 -5.81 -23.44 -21.63
N ASN A 300 -5.89 -24.67 -22.16
CA ASN A 300 -5.30 -25.02 -23.47
C ASN A 300 -5.76 -24.08 -24.61
N ARG A 301 -7.02 -23.65 -24.61
CA ARG A 301 -7.59 -22.75 -25.63
C ARG A 301 -7.03 -21.32 -25.58
N VAL A 302 -6.66 -20.85 -24.38
CA VAL A 302 -6.07 -19.52 -24.14
C VAL A 302 -4.56 -19.58 -24.43
N LYS A 303 -3.90 -20.65 -23.97
CA LYS A 303 -2.48 -20.91 -24.21
C LYS A 303 -2.13 -21.01 -25.69
N SER A 304 -3.03 -21.57 -26.51
CA SER A 304 -2.83 -21.66 -27.96
C SER A 304 -2.83 -20.30 -28.66
N ARG A 305 -3.55 -19.31 -28.13
CA ARG A 305 -3.68 -17.95 -28.69
C ARG A 305 -2.61 -16.98 -28.16
N PHE A 306 -2.00 -17.33 -27.03
CA PHE A 306 -0.90 -16.55 -26.47
C PHE A 306 0.36 -16.72 -27.32
N SER A 307 1.09 -15.63 -27.57
CA SER A 307 2.35 -15.61 -28.34
C SER A 307 3.49 -16.44 -27.70
N GLN A 308 3.27 -16.94 -26.48
CA GLN A 308 4.26 -17.63 -25.63
C GLN A 308 5.49 -16.79 -25.27
N ARG A 309 5.43 -15.47 -25.48
CA ARG A 309 6.51 -14.55 -25.14
C ARG A 309 6.48 -14.19 -23.66
N ILE A 310 7.39 -14.76 -22.91
CA ILE A 310 7.55 -14.52 -21.48
C ILE A 310 8.87 -13.80 -21.22
N ILE A 311 8.82 -12.68 -20.50
CA ILE A 311 9.98 -11.91 -20.09
C ILE A 311 10.17 -12.11 -18.59
N TYR A 312 11.24 -12.80 -18.21
CA TYR A 312 11.61 -12.94 -16.80
C TYR A 312 12.39 -11.73 -16.34
N MET A 313 11.99 -11.14 -15.22
CA MET A 313 12.73 -10.05 -14.59
C MET A 313 13.94 -10.62 -13.85
N PRO A 314 15.15 -10.11 -14.11
CA PRO A 314 16.34 -10.53 -13.39
C PRO A 314 16.23 -10.11 -11.93
N SER A 315 16.84 -10.90 -11.05
CA SER A 315 17.10 -10.54 -9.67
C SER A 315 18.57 -10.17 -9.51
N ILE A 316 18.86 -9.37 -8.47
CA ILE A 316 20.22 -8.92 -8.18
C ILE A 316 21.02 -10.12 -7.68
N SER A 317 21.98 -10.55 -8.48
CA SER A 317 22.76 -11.77 -8.22
C SER A 317 24.03 -11.50 -7.43
N ASP A 318 24.55 -10.28 -7.49
CA ASP A 318 25.83 -9.93 -6.88
C ASP A 318 25.69 -8.78 -5.87
N TYR A 319 26.52 -8.80 -4.83
CA TYR A 319 26.52 -7.78 -3.78
C TYR A 319 27.04 -6.44 -4.31
N ASP A 320 28.01 -6.45 -5.23
CA ASP A 320 28.52 -5.22 -5.83
C ASP A 320 27.45 -4.58 -6.73
N GLN A 321 26.70 -5.37 -7.50
CA GLN A 321 25.51 -4.88 -8.20
C GLN A 321 24.50 -4.27 -7.24
N PHE A 322 24.25 -4.91 -6.09
CA PHE A 322 23.35 -4.37 -5.07
C PHE A 322 23.83 -3.02 -4.51
N LYS A 323 25.13 -2.87 -4.25
CA LYS A 323 25.77 -1.61 -3.86
C LYS A 323 25.62 -0.54 -4.95
N HIS A 324 25.79 -0.90 -6.22
CA HIS A 324 25.64 0.02 -7.34
C HIS A 324 24.21 0.55 -7.47
N VAL A 325 23.21 -0.32 -7.40
CA VAL A 325 21.80 0.11 -7.45
C VAL A 325 21.46 0.98 -6.25
N PHE A 326 21.99 0.64 -5.07
CA PHE A 326 21.83 1.45 -3.88
C PHE A 326 22.46 2.84 -4.03
N LYS A 327 23.64 2.91 -4.62
CA LYS A 327 24.31 4.17 -4.96
C LYS A 327 23.44 5.00 -5.88
N GLU A 328 22.96 4.41 -6.97
CA GLU A 328 22.12 5.07 -7.97
C GLU A 328 20.83 5.65 -7.37
N LEU A 329 20.23 4.93 -6.41
CA LEU A 329 19.03 5.39 -5.70
C LEU A 329 19.28 6.68 -4.90
N LEU A 330 20.47 6.82 -4.29
CA LEU A 330 20.83 7.97 -3.45
C LEU A 330 21.61 9.06 -4.19
N GLU A 331 22.14 8.76 -5.37
CA GLU A 331 22.85 9.73 -6.19
C GLU A 331 21.91 10.87 -6.59
N VAL A 332 22.43 12.09 -6.61
CA VAL A 332 21.70 13.24 -7.14
C VAL A 332 22.24 13.53 -8.53
N ASP A 333 21.34 13.56 -9.52
CA ASP A 333 21.71 13.79 -10.94
C ASP A 333 21.38 15.22 -11.42
N ASP A 334 20.59 15.96 -10.65
CA ASP A 334 20.14 17.32 -11.01
C ASP A 334 21.26 18.36 -10.77
N SER A 335 21.88 18.79 -11.88
CA SER A 335 22.90 19.85 -11.96
C SER A 335 22.48 21.20 -11.36
N THR A 336 21.18 21.40 -11.10
CA THR A 336 20.67 22.64 -10.49
C THR A 336 20.88 22.69 -8.97
N ILE A 337 21.39 21.61 -8.35
CA ILE A 337 21.64 21.51 -6.92
C ILE A 337 23.14 21.70 -6.63
N PRO A 338 23.57 22.79 -5.96
CA PRO A 338 24.99 23.08 -5.72
C PRO A 338 25.69 22.06 -4.79
N ASP A 339 24.94 21.37 -3.94
CA ASP A 339 25.47 20.37 -2.99
C ASP A 339 25.63 18.95 -3.60
N GLN A 340 25.31 18.77 -4.89
CA GLN A 340 25.34 17.48 -5.59
C GLN A 340 26.71 16.79 -5.56
N LEU A 341 27.76 17.50 -5.96
CA LEU A 341 29.10 16.93 -6.07
C LEU A 341 29.63 16.47 -4.71
N ARG A 342 29.41 17.29 -3.67
CA ARG A 342 29.81 16.98 -2.29
C ARG A 342 29.07 15.76 -1.76
N TRP A 343 27.80 15.62 -2.09
CA TRP A 343 26.99 14.47 -1.72
C TRP A 343 27.43 13.18 -2.43
N ASN A 344 27.59 13.22 -3.75
CA ASN A 344 27.97 12.04 -4.52
C ASN A 344 29.37 11.54 -4.14
N GLN A 345 30.32 12.45 -3.88
CA GLN A 345 31.64 12.09 -3.33
C GLN A 345 31.53 11.46 -1.95
N PHE A 346 30.71 12.02 -1.06
CA PHE A 346 30.47 11.46 0.27
C PHE A 346 29.85 10.06 0.21
N LEU A 347 28.88 9.84 -0.70
CA LEU A 347 28.30 8.52 -0.91
C LEU A 347 29.35 7.52 -1.39
N ASP A 348 30.20 7.91 -2.35
CA ASP A 348 31.25 7.05 -2.88
C ASP A 348 32.29 6.67 -1.82
N GLU A 349 32.73 7.63 -1.01
CA GLU A 349 33.63 7.37 0.12
C GLU A 349 33.00 6.41 1.13
N THR A 350 31.72 6.60 1.44
CA THR A 350 31.04 5.77 2.45
C THR A 350 30.75 4.36 1.95
N LEU A 351 30.43 4.20 0.66
CA LEU A 351 30.15 2.91 0.04
C LEU A 351 31.42 2.09 -0.27
N LYS A 352 32.54 2.76 -0.54
CA LYS A 352 33.86 2.11 -0.71
C LYS A 352 34.44 1.61 0.62
N ASN A 353 34.08 2.24 1.73
CA ASN A 353 34.48 1.78 3.05
C ASN A 353 33.66 0.57 3.46
N ASP A 354 34.21 -0.63 3.23
CA ASP A 354 33.56 -1.91 3.54
C ASP A 354 33.28 -2.12 5.04
N ASP A 355 34.01 -1.43 5.93
CA ASP A 355 33.79 -1.46 7.39
C ASP A 355 32.70 -0.49 7.89
N SER A 356 32.06 0.26 6.98
CA SER A 356 31.03 1.21 7.38
C SER A 356 29.78 0.51 7.94
N GLU A 357 29.06 1.19 8.85
CA GLU A 357 27.81 0.64 9.37
C GLU A 357 26.74 0.49 8.28
N ILE A 358 26.83 1.28 7.19
CA ILE A 358 25.94 1.17 6.03
C ILE A 358 26.23 -0.10 5.26
N SER A 359 27.50 -0.40 4.93
CA SER A 359 27.85 -1.62 4.20
C SER A 359 27.43 -2.87 4.99
N ARG A 360 27.53 -2.83 6.33
CA ARG A 360 27.02 -3.91 7.20
C ARG A 360 25.51 -4.07 7.11
N ILE A 361 24.74 -2.98 7.14
CA ILE A 361 23.27 -3.03 6.99
C ILE A 361 22.89 -3.49 5.58
N LEU A 362 23.59 -3.00 4.55
CA LEU A 362 23.41 -3.44 3.16
C LEU A 362 23.66 -4.94 3.02
N ARG A 363 24.74 -5.45 3.61
CA ARG A 363 25.09 -6.87 3.60
C ARG A 363 24.03 -7.69 4.32
N GLN A 364 23.59 -7.26 5.51
CA GLN A 364 22.50 -7.93 6.24
C GLN A 364 21.20 -7.97 5.42
N ASN A 365 20.84 -6.87 4.76
CA ASN A 365 19.65 -6.84 3.91
C ASN A 365 19.80 -7.72 2.66
N TYR A 366 20.98 -7.73 2.05
CA TYR A 366 21.29 -8.56 0.89
C TYR A 366 21.27 -10.06 1.25
N GLU A 367 21.79 -10.48 2.41
CA GLU A 367 21.73 -11.89 2.81
C GLU A 367 20.31 -12.33 3.21
N ASN A 368 19.54 -11.46 3.89
CA ASN A 368 18.23 -11.82 4.42
C ASN A 368 17.10 -11.70 3.39
N PHE A 369 17.00 -10.57 2.68
CA PHE A 369 15.81 -10.23 1.88
C PHE A 369 16.11 -10.08 0.38
N LYS A 370 17.29 -9.59 0.00
CA LYS A 370 17.62 -9.21 -1.40
C LYS A 370 16.62 -8.23 -2.03
N ASP A 371 15.97 -7.39 -1.21
CA ASP A 371 15.00 -6.38 -1.66
C ASP A 371 15.50 -4.96 -1.38
N ILE A 372 15.48 -4.11 -2.41
CA ILE A 372 15.86 -2.70 -2.34
C ILE A 372 14.75 -1.87 -1.69
N GLN A 373 13.48 -2.23 -1.89
CA GLN A 373 12.34 -1.44 -1.43
C GLN A 373 12.31 -1.34 0.11
N LEU A 374 12.67 -2.41 0.81
CA LEU A 374 12.77 -2.42 2.27
C LEU A 374 13.78 -1.38 2.77
N LEU A 375 14.92 -1.26 2.08
CA LEU A 375 15.96 -0.31 2.39
C LEU A 375 15.58 1.12 2.01
N GLN A 376 14.93 1.30 0.87
CA GLN A 376 14.35 2.58 0.44
C GLN A 376 13.36 3.11 1.48
N ASN A 377 12.47 2.24 1.99
CA ASN A 377 11.54 2.56 3.07
C ASN A 377 12.24 2.91 4.38
N ALA A 378 13.39 2.27 4.69
CA ALA A 378 14.17 2.58 5.87
C ALA A 378 14.93 3.91 5.78
N ILE A 379 15.36 4.30 4.58
CA ILE A 379 16.10 5.54 4.36
C ILE A 379 15.17 6.74 4.20
N PHE A 380 13.98 6.55 3.63
CA PHE A 380 12.98 7.60 3.47
C PHE A 380 12.76 8.45 4.74
N PRO A 381 12.48 7.88 5.93
CA PRO A 381 12.33 8.67 7.15
C PRO A 381 13.64 9.35 7.58
N THR A 382 14.81 8.77 7.30
CA THR A 382 16.09 9.40 7.65
C THR A 382 16.34 10.68 6.86
N VAL A 383 16.06 10.64 5.55
CA VAL A 383 16.15 11.81 4.67
C VAL A 383 15.06 12.82 5.04
N ALA A 384 13.82 12.36 5.26
CA ALA A 384 12.69 13.21 5.60
C ALA A 384 12.81 13.91 6.97
N LEU A 385 13.47 13.30 7.96
CA LEU A 385 13.64 13.87 9.30
C LEU A 385 14.84 14.82 9.42
N SER A 386 15.83 14.71 8.53
CA SER A 386 17.00 15.58 8.55
C SER A 386 16.65 17.06 8.30
N LYS A 387 17.21 17.96 9.12
CA LYS A 387 16.99 19.42 9.01
C LYS A 387 18.16 20.16 8.36
N THR A 388 19.37 19.62 8.50
CA THR A 388 20.61 20.20 7.98
C THR A 388 21.43 19.14 7.23
N TYR A 389 22.21 19.58 6.23
CA TYR A 389 23.11 18.70 5.46
C TYR A 389 24.08 17.91 6.35
N SER A 390 24.68 18.55 7.36
CA SER A 390 25.58 17.86 8.30
C SER A 390 24.89 16.75 9.08
N GLU A 391 23.63 16.97 9.49
CA GLU A 391 22.84 15.97 10.22
C GLU A 391 22.48 14.78 9.32
N LEU A 392 22.23 15.04 8.03
CA LEU A 392 21.98 13.98 7.05
C LEU A 392 23.22 13.10 6.87
N VAL A 393 24.38 13.72 6.61
CA VAL A 393 25.67 13.04 6.44
C VAL A 393 26.03 12.23 7.69
N GLU A 394 25.90 12.81 8.87
CA GLU A 394 26.15 12.12 10.14
C GLU A 394 25.14 10.99 10.39
N SER A 395 23.86 11.19 10.07
CA SER A 395 22.84 10.16 10.26
C SER A 395 23.05 8.94 9.36
N ILE A 396 23.65 9.16 8.19
CA ILE A 396 24.01 8.13 7.22
C ILE A 396 25.29 7.41 7.67
N LYS A 397 26.33 8.15 8.07
CA LYS A 397 27.55 7.55 8.66
C LYS A 397 27.24 6.69 9.88
N THR A 398 26.45 7.22 10.82
CA THR A 398 26.16 6.57 12.11
C THR A 398 25.06 5.50 12.01
N CYS A 399 24.22 5.55 10.96
CA CYS A 399 23.11 4.62 10.70
C CYS A 399 22.08 4.46 11.86
N SER A 400 22.14 5.27 12.92
CA SER A 400 21.32 5.08 14.12
C SER A 400 19.81 5.15 13.81
N LYS A 401 19.41 6.07 12.92
CA LYS A 401 18.00 6.23 12.52
C LYS A 401 17.50 5.04 11.70
N ILE A 402 18.35 4.48 10.83
CA ILE A 402 18.02 3.29 10.02
C ILE A 402 17.84 2.07 10.93
N LYS A 403 18.79 1.84 11.85
CA LYS A 403 18.70 0.74 12.83
C LYS A 403 17.46 0.85 13.72
N LYS A 404 17.11 2.05 14.17
CA LYS A 404 15.88 2.29 14.94
C LYS A 404 14.63 1.98 14.13
N TYR A 405 14.61 2.34 12.84
CA TYR A 405 13.49 2.00 11.96
C TYR A 405 13.35 0.49 11.76
N LEU A 406 14.46 -0.20 11.48
CA LEU A 406 14.47 -1.66 11.34
C LEU A 406 14.08 -2.36 12.66
N ALA A 407 14.56 -1.86 13.80
CA ALA A 407 14.14 -2.35 15.11
C ALA A 407 12.64 -2.13 15.35
N ASN A 408 12.09 -0.99 14.92
CA ASN A 408 10.66 -0.69 15.01
C ASN A 408 9.80 -1.65 14.18
N GLN A 409 10.28 -2.07 13.00
CA GLN A 409 9.60 -3.11 12.20
C GLN A 409 9.54 -4.46 12.92
N LEU A 410 10.51 -4.75 13.80
CA LEU A 410 10.59 -5.99 14.59
C LEU A 410 9.86 -5.92 15.94
N LEU A 411 9.33 -4.75 16.33
CA LEU A 411 8.64 -4.60 17.62
C LEU A 411 7.31 -5.36 17.71
N ASP A 412 6.68 -5.70 16.58
CA ASP A 412 5.46 -6.55 16.55
C ASP A 412 5.79 -8.05 16.45
N SER A 413 7.06 -8.42 16.58
CA SER A 413 7.45 -9.83 16.61
C SER A 413 6.84 -10.54 17.82
N ILE A 414 6.59 -11.85 17.66
CA ILE A 414 6.07 -12.72 18.74
C ILE A 414 6.94 -12.58 20.01
N SER A 415 8.26 -12.44 19.87
CA SER A 415 9.18 -12.24 20.99
C SER A 415 8.92 -10.95 21.77
N ALA A 416 8.66 -9.84 21.07
CA ALA A 416 8.34 -8.57 21.71
C ALA A 416 6.96 -8.61 22.38
N LYS A 417 5.97 -9.27 21.75
CA LYS A 417 4.66 -9.53 22.36
C LYS A 417 4.81 -10.28 23.69
N ILE A 418 5.60 -11.36 23.72
CA ILE A 418 5.87 -12.14 24.94
C ILE A 418 6.51 -11.29 26.04
N LEU A 419 7.50 -10.43 25.70
CA LEU A 419 8.18 -9.56 26.66
C LEU A 419 7.27 -8.45 27.23
N SER A 420 6.20 -8.09 26.52
CA SER A 420 5.23 -7.09 26.96
C SER A 420 4.12 -7.64 27.87
N LEU A 421 4.04 -8.97 28.03
CA LEU A 421 3.01 -9.61 28.86
C LEU A 421 3.24 -9.35 30.35
N SER A 422 2.13 -9.31 31.09
CA SER A 422 2.17 -9.31 32.55
C SER A 422 2.66 -10.65 33.11
N ASP A 423 3.12 -10.62 34.36
CA ASP A 423 3.60 -11.83 35.06
C ASP A 423 2.55 -12.96 35.09
N LEU A 424 1.26 -12.61 35.20
CA LEU A 424 0.16 -13.59 35.22
C LEU A 424 -0.10 -14.17 33.82
N GLU A 425 -0.14 -13.32 32.79
CA GLU A 425 -0.27 -13.74 31.39
C GLU A 425 0.88 -14.66 30.98
N LEU A 426 2.11 -14.31 31.36
CA LEU A 426 3.29 -15.12 31.10
C LEU A 426 3.20 -16.48 31.82
N ALA A 427 2.76 -16.50 33.08
CA ALA A 427 2.62 -17.73 33.84
C ALA A 427 1.55 -18.67 33.26
N ILE A 428 0.42 -18.13 32.80
CA ILE A 428 -0.66 -18.87 32.13
C ILE A 428 -0.20 -19.38 30.77
N LEU A 429 0.56 -18.58 30.02
CA LEU A 429 1.12 -19.00 28.74
C LEU A 429 2.13 -20.13 28.91
N ILE A 430 3.00 -20.08 29.93
CA ILE A 430 3.95 -21.15 30.22
C ILE A 430 3.23 -22.44 30.64
N SER A 431 2.20 -22.36 31.49
CA SER A 431 1.41 -23.54 31.85
C SER A 431 0.66 -24.09 30.63
N ALA A 432 0.14 -23.24 29.76
CA ALA A 432 -0.47 -23.64 28.49
C ALA A 432 0.54 -24.38 27.59
N CYS A 433 1.77 -23.87 27.44
CA CYS A 433 2.84 -24.53 26.68
C CYS A 433 3.20 -25.91 27.27
N ARG A 434 3.24 -26.05 28.61
CA ARG A 434 3.51 -27.35 29.27
C ARG A 434 2.36 -28.34 29.07
N VAL A 435 1.11 -27.88 29.10
CA VAL A 435 -0.06 -28.71 28.78
C VAL A 435 -0.01 -29.15 27.32
N ALA A 436 0.33 -28.24 26.42
CA ALA A 436 0.46 -28.54 24.99
C ALA A 436 1.43 -29.70 24.73
N LEU A 437 2.57 -29.70 25.42
CA LEU A 437 3.56 -30.77 25.32
C LEU A 437 3.10 -32.10 25.92
N LYS A 438 2.21 -32.07 26.93
CA LYS A 438 1.68 -33.28 27.56
C LYS A 438 0.53 -33.91 26.76
N ASN A 439 -0.24 -33.11 26.02
CA ASN A 439 -1.53 -33.51 25.43
C ASN A 439 -1.62 -33.26 23.91
N ASP A 440 -0.66 -33.73 23.12
CA ASP A 440 -0.67 -33.63 21.65
C ASP A 440 -1.14 -32.25 21.13
N GLU A 441 -0.59 -31.18 21.71
CA GLU A 441 -0.82 -29.76 21.38
C GLU A 441 -2.21 -29.20 21.71
N HIS A 442 -3.11 -29.98 22.31
CA HIS A 442 -4.47 -29.54 22.64
C HIS A 442 -4.57 -29.00 24.07
N ILE A 443 -5.18 -27.82 24.17
CA ILE A 443 -5.23 -27.07 25.43
C ILE A 443 -6.66 -26.63 25.71
N ASN A 444 -7.13 -26.94 26.91
CA ASN A 444 -8.39 -26.43 27.45
C ASN A 444 -8.11 -25.56 28.67
N LEU A 445 -8.95 -24.55 28.93
CA LEU A 445 -8.78 -23.65 30.08
C LEU A 445 -8.67 -24.42 31.41
N THR A 446 -9.47 -25.48 31.56
CA THR A 446 -9.46 -26.30 32.78
C THR A 446 -8.13 -27.02 32.99
N LEU A 447 -7.52 -27.56 31.93
CA LEU A 447 -6.22 -28.25 32.02
C LEU A 447 -5.09 -27.26 32.35
N VAL A 448 -5.15 -26.06 31.78
CA VAL A 448 -4.19 -24.99 32.08
C VAL A 448 -4.32 -24.53 33.52
N HIS A 449 -5.55 -24.40 34.04
CA HIS A 449 -5.79 -24.04 35.44
C HIS A 449 -5.22 -25.08 36.41
N GLU A 450 -5.40 -26.36 36.10
CA GLU A 450 -4.86 -27.45 36.92
C GLU A 450 -3.33 -27.43 36.96
N GLU A 451 -2.67 -27.30 35.81
CA GLU A 451 -1.20 -27.21 35.76
C GLU A 451 -0.70 -25.90 36.40
N PHE A 452 -1.36 -24.77 36.18
CA PHE A 452 -1.05 -23.51 36.86
C PHE A 452 -1.17 -23.63 38.39
N SER A 453 -2.20 -24.31 38.88
CA SER A 453 -2.39 -24.55 40.32
C SER A 453 -1.32 -25.48 40.88
N LYS A 454 -0.92 -26.54 40.14
CA LYS A 454 0.19 -27.43 40.52
C LYS A 454 1.50 -26.63 40.62
N LEU A 455 1.82 -25.81 39.63
CA LEU A 455 3.02 -24.95 39.65
C LEU A 455 2.95 -23.92 40.78
N GLY A 456 1.81 -23.26 40.97
CA GLY A 456 1.61 -22.32 42.08
C GLY A 456 1.81 -22.96 43.47
N LYS A 457 1.40 -24.22 43.66
CA LYS A 457 1.63 -24.96 44.91
C LYS A 457 3.11 -25.29 45.13
N ILE A 458 3.80 -25.78 44.10
CA ILE A 458 5.25 -26.04 44.14
C ILE A 458 6.03 -24.75 44.44
N HIS A 459 5.52 -23.63 43.96
CA HIS A 459 6.14 -22.32 44.20
C HIS A 459 5.87 -21.77 45.59
N LYS A 460 4.66 -21.94 46.14
CA LYS A 460 4.38 -21.59 47.55
C LYS A 460 5.27 -22.35 48.52
N THR A 461 5.63 -23.60 48.21
CA THR A 461 6.57 -24.37 49.05
C THR A 461 8.02 -23.91 48.92
N THR A 462 8.40 -23.28 47.81
CA THR A 462 9.79 -22.90 47.51
C THR A 462 10.09 -21.42 47.82
N PHE A 463 9.12 -20.54 47.57
CA PHE A 463 9.22 -19.09 47.75
C PHE A 463 8.01 -18.62 48.55
N ALA A 464 8.22 -18.42 49.85
CA ALA A 464 7.19 -18.02 50.80
C ALA A 464 6.32 -16.84 50.31
N ASP A 465 5.01 -17.04 50.36
CA ASP A 465 3.87 -16.10 50.35
C ASP A 465 3.78 -14.94 49.34
N ARG A 466 4.72 -14.78 48.40
CA ARG A 466 4.65 -13.70 47.40
C ARG A 466 3.77 -13.99 46.17
N PHE A 467 3.19 -15.19 46.06
CA PHE A 467 2.40 -15.58 44.89
C PHE A 467 0.90 -15.70 45.23
N LYS A 468 0.10 -14.75 44.72
CA LYS A 468 -1.36 -14.80 44.79
C LYS A 468 -1.88 -15.86 43.82
N MET A 469 -2.64 -16.84 44.34
CA MET A 469 -3.37 -17.77 43.48
C MET A 469 -4.64 -17.11 42.97
N TRP A 470 -4.77 -17.04 41.65
CA TRP A 470 -5.91 -16.44 40.97
C TRP A 470 -7.02 -17.47 40.77
N THR A 471 -8.26 -16.98 40.70
CA THR A 471 -9.43 -17.84 40.48
C THR A 471 -9.57 -18.17 38.99
N LYS A 472 -10.34 -19.23 38.68
CA LYS A 472 -10.65 -19.61 37.29
C LYS A 472 -11.35 -18.49 36.50
N HIS A 473 -12.16 -17.66 37.16
CA HIS A 473 -12.84 -16.52 36.53
C HIS A 473 -11.85 -15.42 36.12
N ASP A 474 -10.90 -15.08 36.98
CA ASP A 474 -9.87 -14.08 36.65
C ASP A 474 -8.96 -14.59 35.53
N MET A 475 -8.67 -15.90 35.53
CA MET A 475 -7.89 -16.55 34.49
C MET A 475 -8.60 -16.54 33.13
N LYS A 476 -9.94 -16.53 33.10
CA LYS A 476 -10.71 -16.41 31.87
C LYS A 476 -10.48 -15.06 31.18
N ASN A 477 -10.47 -13.96 31.93
CA ASN A 477 -10.19 -12.63 31.35
C ASN A 477 -8.77 -12.58 30.73
N VAL A 478 -7.79 -13.15 31.44
CA VAL A 478 -6.42 -13.25 30.92
C VAL A 478 -6.34 -14.16 29.69
N TRP A 479 -7.10 -15.26 29.69
CA TRP A 479 -7.18 -16.18 28.55
C TRP A 479 -7.76 -15.50 27.30
N GLU A 480 -8.80 -14.68 27.47
CA GLU A 480 -9.36 -13.87 26.38
C GLU A 480 -8.33 -12.86 25.84
N ASN A 481 -7.56 -12.21 26.72
CA ASN A 481 -6.46 -11.32 26.30
C ASN A 481 -5.39 -12.08 25.49
N LEU A 482 -4.97 -13.27 25.94
CA LEU A 482 -3.99 -14.09 25.24
C LEU A 482 -4.50 -14.57 23.86
N ALA A 483 -5.80 -14.86 23.76
CA ALA A 483 -6.44 -15.19 22.48
C ALA A 483 -6.49 -13.97 21.54
N ASN A 484 -6.82 -12.78 22.06
CA ASN A 484 -6.82 -11.55 21.28
C ASN A 484 -5.42 -11.13 20.78
N GLN A 485 -4.36 -11.50 21.52
CA GLN A 485 -2.97 -11.29 21.10
C GLN A 485 -2.47 -12.34 20.10
N GLU A 486 -3.34 -13.28 19.66
CA GLU A 486 -3.04 -14.38 18.75
C GLU A 486 -1.93 -15.33 19.25
N LEU A 487 -1.64 -15.35 20.55
CA LEU A 487 -0.69 -16.31 21.15
C LEU A 487 -1.34 -17.70 21.32
N ILE A 488 -2.66 -17.71 21.38
CA ILE A 488 -3.51 -18.89 21.52
C ILE A 488 -4.59 -18.79 20.44
N THR A 489 -4.74 -19.83 19.62
CA THR A 489 -5.73 -19.86 18.53
C THR A 489 -6.73 -20.99 18.72
N GLU A 490 -7.98 -20.77 18.31
CA GLU A 490 -9.00 -21.82 18.34
C GLU A 490 -8.69 -22.87 17.26
N ARG A 491 -8.85 -24.14 17.61
CA ARG A 491 -8.58 -25.24 16.67
C ARG A 491 -9.53 -25.18 15.48
N GLY A 492 -8.95 -25.20 14.28
CA GLY A 492 -9.71 -25.21 13.03
C GLY A 492 -10.32 -23.85 12.64
N ALA A 493 -9.99 -22.78 13.37
CA ALA A 493 -10.35 -21.43 12.98
C ALA A 493 -9.50 -20.98 11.78
N ILE A 494 -10.13 -20.85 10.62
CA ILE A 494 -9.53 -20.18 9.47
C ILE A 494 -9.77 -18.68 9.67
N SER A 495 -8.74 -17.96 10.13
CA SER A 495 -8.84 -16.52 10.44
C SER A 495 -9.14 -15.69 9.20
N VAL A 496 -8.37 -15.88 8.12
CA VAL A 496 -8.56 -15.13 6.86
C VAL A 496 -8.80 -16.10 5.72
N ARG A 497 -9.90 -15.89 4.99
CA ARG A 497 -10.22 -16.62 3.76
C ARG A 497 -9.79 -15.81 2.53
N PHE A 498 -9.39 -16.50 1.48
CA PHE A 498 -8.82 -15.89 0.27
C PHE A 498 -9.82 -15.14 -0.62
N THR A 499 -11.12 -15.47 -0.53
CA THR A 499 -12.17 -14.83 -1.33
C THR A 499 -13.32 -14.35 -0.45
N GLU A 500 -13.97 -13.27 -0.87
CA GLU A 500 -15.14 -12.70 -0.19
C GLU A 500 -16.27 -13.72 -0.11
N ASP A 501 -16.58 -14.43 -1.20
CA ASP A 501 -17.61 -15.48 -1.21
C ASP A 501 -17.33 -16.57 -0.18
N SER A 502 -16.08 -16.99 -0.06
CA SER A 502 -15.69 -17.98 0.95
C SER A 502 -15.86 -17.42 2.36
N ALA A 503 -15.55 -16.14 2.58
CA ALA A 503 -15.72 -15.46 3.85
C ALA A 503 -17.21 -15.34 4.24
N ILE A 504 -18.08 -14.98 3.30
CA ILE A 504 -19.52 -14.91 3.48
C ILE A 504 -20.09 -16.30 3.78
N GLN A 505 -19.65 -17.33 3.05
CA GLN A 505 -20.06 -18.71 3.30
C GLN A 505 -19.66 -19.19 4.70
N SER A 506 -18.48 -18.80 5.23
CA SER A 506 -18.15 -19.05 6.65
C SER A 506 -19.04 -18.30 7.61
N ALA A 507 -19.30 -17.02 7.34
CA ALA A 507 -20.06 -16.19 8.26
C ALA A 507 -21.48 -16.72 8.41
N ASN A 508 -22.04 -17.25 7.32
CA ASN A 508 -23.34 -17.92 7.32
C ASN A 508 -23.31 -19.29 8.02
N TYR A 509 -22.12 -19.88 8.20
CA TYR A 509 -21.97 -21.14 8.91
C TYR A 509 -22.01 -20.89 10.42
N ASN A 510 -23.13 -21.25 11.04
CA ASN A 510 -23.23 -21.30 12.51
C ASN A 510 -22.29 -22.38 13.05
N SER A 511 -21.10 -21.97 13.47
CA SER A 511 -20.05 -22.87 13.95
C SER A 511 -20.50 -23.61 15.21
N SER A 512 -20.30 -24.93 15.22
CA SER A 512 -20.52 -25.77 16.41
C SER A 512 -19.61 -25.38 17.57
N THR A 513 -18.47 -24.72 17.28
CA THR A 513 -17.52 -24.18 18.27
C THR A 513 -18.12 -23.04 19.10
N MET A 514 -18.98 -22.20 18.54
CA MET A 514 -19.70 -21.18 19.32
C MET A 514 -20.69 -21.78 20.31
N LYS A 515 -21.18 -23.01 20.06
CA LYS A 515 -22.11 -23.72 20.95
C LYS A 515 -21.40 -24.41 22.12
N ALA A 516 -20.10 -24.66 22.03
CA ALA A 516 -19.33 -25.23 23.12
C ALA A 516 -19.10 -24.18 24.23
N PRO A 517 -19.23 -24.56 25.53
CA PRO A 517 -18.92 -23.65 26.62
C PRO A 517 -17.45 -23.23 26.55
N PHE A 518 -17.17 -21.98 26.91
CA PHE A 518 -15.85 -21.36 26.79
C PHE A 518 -14.70 -22.23 27.31
N ASP A 519 -14.91 -22.90 28.45
CA ASP A 519 -13.90 -23.69 29.14
C ASP A 519 -13.51 -24.99 28.43
N LEU A 520 -14.37 -25.50 27.53
CA LEU A 520 -14.17 -26.73 26.76
C LEU A 520 -13.76 -26.47 25.32
N ARG A 521 -13.65 -25.19 24.91
CA ARG A 521 -13.09 -24.88 23.61
C ARG A 521 -11.63 -25.33 23.58
N THR A 522 -11.30 -26.07 22.55
CA THR A 522 -9.93 -26.55 22.31
C THR A 522 -9.14 -25.46 21.61
N TYR A 523 -8.05 -25.06 22.25
CA TYR A 523 -7.10 -24.11 21.72
C TYR A 523 -5.76 -24.79 21.42
N GLN A 524 -4.99 -24.15 20.53
CA GLN A 524 -3.60 -24.46 20.22
C GLN A 524 -2.76 -23.24 20.57
N VAL A 525 -1.57 -23.46 21.13
CA VAL A 525 -0.61 -22.38 21.40
C VAL A 525 0.32 -22.24 20.20
N CYS A 526 0.58 -20.99 19.80
CA CYS A 526 1.44 -20.69 18.65
C CYS A 526 2.94 -20.70 18.96
N VAL A 527 3.32 -20.74 20.24
CA VAL A 527 4.70 -20.65 20.72
C VAL A 527 5.13 -21.95 21.41
N THR A 528 6.31 -22.47 21.08
CA THR A 528 6.83 -23.65 21.75
C THR A 528 7.46 -23.30 23.11
N LEU A 529 7.48 -24.25 24.05
CA LEU A 529 8.14 -24.06 25.35
C LEU A 529 9.64 -23.74 25.18
N GLN A 530 10.28 -24.28 24.15
CA GLN A 530 11.69 -24.04 23.86
C GLN A 530 11.93 -22.59 23.41
N GLU A 531 11.06 -22.04 22.55
CA GLU A 531 11.13 -20.63 22.15
C GLU A 531 10.87 -19.71 23.33
N MET A 532 9.92 -20.05 24.21
CA MET A 532 9.68 -19.31 25.46
C MET A 532 10.93 -19.25 26.35
N ARG A 533 11.71 -20.34 26.42
CA ARG A 533 12.96 -20.37 27.19
C ARG A 533 14.04 -19.47 26.60
N LEU A 534 14.07 -19.30 25.28
CA LEU A 534 15.03 -18.43 24.61
C LEU A 534 14.67 -16.95 24.76
N THR A 535 13.38 -16.62 24.82
CA THR A 535 12.90 -15.23 24.91
C THR A 535 12.87 -14.70 26.33
N ILE A 536 12.52 -15.53 27.33
CA ILE A 536 12.41 -15.09 28.72
C ILE A 536 13.81 -14.89 29.32
N PRO A 537 14.10 -13.71 29.92
CA PRO A 537 15.37 -13.49 30.57
C PRO A 537 15.53 -14.40 31.79
N LYS A 538 16.76 -14.90 32.01
CA LYS A 538 17.11 -15.78 33.16
C LYS A 538 16.84 -15.14 34.53
N SER A 539 16.68 -13.83 34.58
CA SER A 539 16.31 -13.07 35.78
C SER A 539 14.83 -13.19 36.15
N SER A 540 13.98 -13.65 35.24
CA SER A 540 12.55 -13.82 35.50
C SER A 540 12.30 -15.04 36.40
N PHE A 541 11.40 -14.86 37.36
CA PHE A 541 10.95 -15.90 38.29
C PHE A 541 10.42 -17.15 37.57
N PHE A 542 9.76 -16.94 36.42
CA PHE A 542 9.13 -17.98 35.63
C PHE A 542 10.09 -18.73 34.69
N TYR A 543 11.38 -18.35 34.64
CA TYR A 543 12.37 -19.05 33.83
C TYR A 543 12.50 -20.53 34.24
N SER A 544 12.43 -20.82 35.54
CA SER A 544 12.45 -22.20 36.04
C SER A 544 11.26 -23.06 35.56
N TRP A 545 10.14 -22.43 35.19
CA TRP A 545 8.93 -23.15 34.74
C TRP A 545 9.01 -23.51 33.26
N THR A 546 9.92 -22.88 32.52
CA THR A 546 10.17 -23.18 31.10
C THR A 546 10.95 -24.48 30.90
N GLN A 547 11.56 -25.02 31.96
CA GLN A 547 12.17 -26.34 31.96
C GLN A 547 11.13 -27.38 32.40
N LEU A 548 10.95 -28.45 31.60
CA LEU A 548 10.03 -29.53 31.95
C LEU A 548 10.45 -30.26 33.22
#